data_AF-A0A9E3S5V3-F1
#
_entry.id   AF-A0A9E3S5V3-F1
#
_cell.length_a   1.000
_cell.length_b   1.000
_cell.length_c   1.000
_cell.angle_alpha   90.00
_cell.angle_beta   90.00
_cell.angle_gamma   90.00
#
_symmetry.space_group_name_H-M   'P 1'
#
loop_
_entity.id
_entity.type
_entity.pdbx_description
1 polymer ?
#
loop_
_entity_poly.entity_id
_entity_poly.type
_entity_poly.pdbx_seq_one_letter_code
_entity_poly.pdbx_strand_id
1 'polypeptide(L)'
;MGSEQPALTGDDYRVLGEIGEAHKAIRAELGKRIIGQEEVIEQVLTAFFAGGHVLLLGVPGLAKTLLISTLSEILGMDFNRIQFTPDLMPSDITGSDVLSGDDKDRSFQFMGGPIFANFVLADEINRTPPKTQAALLEAMEEFAITVAGKRYPLPRPYFVMATQNPIEQEGTYLLPAAALDRFMFTVLVDYPEQHDEMEMLYRTTSRPPEEVNRLLDAEKINRMLSVVRRINMRDDTLKYAIDLVRATRPENKFSPDVVDLIECGGSPRATQALILGAKARAALEGRDEALPDDVRAIALPAMHHRILTNFHAEADAITSRDIVRTLIRDVRRPDWDIQVETVKKSRSIGEMFTRLVLGKGGTRRADRRTWDMPDRASGDQQVVMGRAGLTSRFFASMVDSLICSVIFVLLFVLLQTAAGLQFGTDMSLDELAKAGRFLAVYLFAAFAVIGTLLVTTEATGGTPGKRLLGIRVMTPDGDLPGAGMAVARLVIWAVLAPVSMIVALSGRSISDMATGTEVVALGTRDEWVEQNTRQAPRLGQPAAA
;
A
#
# COMPACT_ATOMS: atom_id res chain seq x y z
N MET A 1 -20.09 11.61 22.99
CA MET A 1 -19.40 12.91 22.95
C MET A 1 -18.41 12.84 21.80
N GLY A 2 -18.82 13.30 20.61
CA GLY A 2 -17.94 13.35 19.45
C GLY A 2 -17.01 14.54 19.60
N SER A 3 -15.74 14.28 19.91
CA SER A 3 -14.70 15.27 19.71
C SER A 3 -14.50 15.40 18.20
N GLU A 4 -15.04 16.45 17.58
CA GLU A 4 -14.70 16.81 16.21
C GLU A 4 -13.17 16.89 16.12
N GLN A 5 -12.56 16.00 15.34
CA GLN A 5 -11.15 16.13 15.01
C GLN A 5 -10.97 17.46 14.29
N PRO A 6 -9.97 18.28 14.64
CA PRO A 6 -9.76 19.56 14.00
C PRO A 6 -9.56 19.32 12.50
N ALA A 7 -10.45 19.88 11.68
CA ALA A 7 -10.39 19.72 10.24
C ALA A 7 -9.04 20.23 9.70
N LEU A 8 -8.47 19.48 8.74
CA LEU A 8 -7.26 19.89 8.04
C LEU A 8 -7.48 21.25 7.37
N THR A 9 -6.54 22.17 7.59
CA THR A 9 -6.53 23.50 6.98
C THR A 9 -5.98 23.44 5.55
N GLY A 10 -6.17 24.51 4.77
CA GLY A 10 -5.59 24.60 3.42
C GLY A 10 -4.06 24.43 3.38
N ASP A 11 -3.36 24.88 4.43
CA ASP A 11 -1.92 24.67 4.57
C ASP A 11 -1.58 23.20 4.86
N ASP A 12 -2.41 22.51 5.64
CA ASP A 12 -2.21 21.09 5.95
C ASP A 12 -2.31 20.21 4.69
N TYR A 13 -3.24 20.50 3.79
CA TYR A 13 -3.33 19.79 2.50
C TYR A 13 -2.10 20.03 1.61
N ARG A 14 -1.50 21.23 1.68
CA ARG A 14 -0.24 21.52 0.97
C ARG A 14 0.90 20.68 1.55
N VAL A 15 1.07 20.69 2.87
CA VAL A 15 2.09 19.89 3.56
C VAL A 15 1.87 18.39 3.35
N LEU A 16 0.62 17.93 3.32
CA LEU A 16 0.29 16.54 3.00
C LEU A 16 0.76 16.13 1.59
N GLY A 17 0.56 16.99 0.60
CA GLY A 17 1.13 16.79 -0.74
C GLY A 17 2.66 16.73 -0.73
N GLU A 18 3.30 17.58 0.08
CA GLU A 18 4.75 17.55 0.27
C GLU A 18 5.24 16.27 0.95
N ILE A 19 4.48 15.71 1.90
CA ILE A 19 4.79 14.41 2.54
C ILE A 19 4.78 13.30 1.49
N GLY A 20 3.74 13.22 0.66
CA GLY A 20 3.64 12.17 -0.37
C GLY A 20 4.75 12.24 -1.43
N GLU A 21 5.14 13.45 -1.84
CA GLU A 21 6.26 13.62 -2.78
C GLU A 21 7.62 13.37 -2.10
N ALA A 22 7.81 13.84 -0.87
CA ALA A 22 9.00 13.55 -0.08
C ALA A 22 9.16 12.05 0.16
N HIS A 23 8.07 11.32 0.43
CA HIS A 23 8.09 9.88 0.62
C HIS A 23 8.66 9.16 -0.61
N LYS A 24 8.14 9.45 -1.81
CA LYS A 24 8.64 8.86 -3.07
C LYS A 24 10.11 9.19 -3.30
N ALA A 25 10.50 10.44 -3.04
CA ALA A 25 11.88 10.90 -3.22
C ALA A 25 12.84 10.22 -2.23
N ILE A 26 12.46 10.09 -0.95
CA ILE A 26 13.25 9.39 0.07
C ILE A 26 13.42 7.92 -0.32
N ARG A 27 12.35 7.25 -0.76
CA ARG A 27 12.44 5.84 -1.22
C ARG A 27 13.39 5.68 -2.40
N ALA A 28 13.33 6.59 -3.37
CA ALA A 28 14.22 6.56 -4.52
C ALA A 28 15.69 6.76 -4.12
N GLU A 29 15.97 7.69 -3.20
CA GLU A 29 17.33 7.92 -2.69
C GLU A 29 17.83 6.74 -1.83
N LEU A 30 16.98 6.13 -0.99
CA LEU A 30 17.33 4.92 -0.22
C LEU A 30 17.63 3.73 -1.14
N GLY A 31 16.86 3.56 -2.21
CA GLY A 31 17.04 2.48 -3.21
C GLY A 31 18.37 2.52 -3.97
N LYS A 32 19.12 3.63 -3.88
CA LYS A 32 20.50 3.70 -4.40
C LYS A 32 21.47 2.87 -3.57
N ARG A 33 21.24 2.77 -2.26
CA ARG A 33 22.15 2.08 -1.32
C ARG A 33 21.57 0.81 -0.71
N ILE A 34 20.25 0.67 -0.69
CA ILE A 34 19.53 -0.42 0.00
C ILE A 34 18.72 -1.18 -1.03
N ILE A 35 18.84 -2.51 -1.00
CA ILE A 35 18.26 -3.43 -1.99
C ILE A 35 17.42 -4.48 -1.26
N GLY A 36 16.24 -4.80 -1.78
CA GLY A 36 15.39 -5.90 -1.29
C GLY A 36 14.78 -5.71 0.10
N GLN A 37 14.67 -4.46 0.57
CA GLN A 37 14.16 -4.13 1.91
C GLN A 37 13.02 -3.10 1.89
N GLU A 38 12.19 -3.13 0.84
CA GLU A 38 11.12 -2.15 0.63
C GLU A 38 10.13 -2.13 1.80
N GLU A 39 9.73 -3.29 2.31
CA GLU A 39 8.81 -3.38 3.45
C GLU A 39 9.43 -2.83 4.74
N VAL A 40 10.71 -3.13 4.99
CA VAL A 40 11.45 -2.61 6.15
C VAL A 40 11.56 -1.08 6.06
N ILE A 41 11.89 -0.55 4.88
CA ILE A 41 11.93 0.90 4.64
C ILE A 41 10.57 1.53 4.92
N GLU A 42 9.49 0.96 4.39
CA GLU A 42 8.12 1.45 4.61
C GLU A 42 7.74 1.46 6.10
N GLN A 43 8.05 0.39 6.84
CA GLN A 43 7.75 0.31 8.27
C GLN A 43 8.58 1.32 9.08
N VAL A 44 9.87 1.50 8.75
CA VAL A 44 10.75 2.47 9.41
C VAL A 44 10.30 3.91 9.14
N LEU A 45 9.98 4.25 7.88
CA LEU A 45 9.46 5.57 7.53
C LEU A 45 8.11 5.82 8.20
N THR A 46 7.22 4.83 8.21
CA THR A 46 5.93 4.94 8.90
C THR A 46 6.11 5.21 10.39
N ALA A 47 7.00 4.49 11.07
CA ALA A 47 7.30 4.74 12.49
C ALA A 47 7.90 6.13 12.73
N PHE A 48 8.86 6.55 11.89
CA PHE A 48 9.47 7.87 11.98
C PHE A 48 8.43 8.99 11.83
N PHE A 49 7.58 8.93 10.80
CA PHE A 49 6.56 9.95 10.55
C PHE A 49 5.41 9.91 11.56
N ALA A 50 5.18 8.76 12.20
CA ALA A 50 4.30 8.65 13.36
C ALA A 50 4.91 9.22 14.66
N GLY A 51 6.21 9.50 14.67
CA GLY A 51 6.96 9.97 15.84
C GLY A 51 7.28 8.86 16.83
N GLY A 52 7.37 7.61 16.38
CA GLY A 52 7.71 6.44 17.18
C GLY A 52 9.13 5.92 16.95
N HIS A 53 9.52 4.94 17.75
CA HIS A 53 10.82 4.27 17.69
C HIS A 53 10.69 2.84 17.17
N VAL A 54 11.78 2.30 16.60
CA VAL A 54 11.78 0.98 15.96
C VAL A 54 12.78 0.05 16.64
N LEU A 55 12.37 -1.20 16.87
CA LEU A 55 13.27 -2.31 17.18
C LEU A 55 13.42 -3.21 15.95
N LEU A 56 14.62 -3.32 15.39
CA LEU A 56 14.93 -4.21 14.27
C LEU A 56 15.43 -5.56 14.77
N LEU A 57 14.63 -6.60 14.53
CA LEU A 57 15.03 -7.98 14.75
C LEU A 57 15.56 -8.57 13.45
N GLY A 58 16.74 -9.18 13.50
CA GLY A 58 17.29 -9.89 12.35
C GLY A 58 18.77 -10.15 12.51
N VAL A 59 19.31 -10.95 11.61
CA VAL A 59 20.72 -11.35 11.63
C VAL A 59 21.66 -10.17 11.32
N PRO A 60 22.93 -10.25 11.73
CA PRO A 60 23.95 -9.29 11.34
C PRO A 60 24.16 -9.26 9.83
N GLY A 61 24.61 -8.12 9.30
CA GLY A 61 24.97 -7.97 7.88
C GLY A 61 23.85 -7.50 6.94
N LEU A 62 22.61 -7.31 7.43
CA LEU A 62 21.47 -6.91 6.60
C LEU A 62 21.35 -5.39 6.39
N ALA A 63 22.47 -4.68 6.21
CA ALA A 63 22.51 -3.23 5.94
C ALA A 63 21.71 -2.32 6.91
N LYS A 64 21.40 -2.77 8.13
CA LYS A 64 20.63 -2.00 9.12
C LYS A 64 21.29 -0.67 9.49
N THR A 65 22.61 -0.69 9.70
CA THR A 65 23.39 0.53 9.97
C THR A 65 23.36 1.48 8.77
N LEU A 66 23.47 0.94 7.56
CA LEU A 66 23.43 1.71 6.33
C LEU A 66 22.05 2.34 6.11
N LEU A 67 20.96 1.65 6.50
CA LEU A 67 19.60 2.17 6.41
C LEU A 67 19.42 3.47 7.19
N ILE A 68 19.76 3.45 8.48
CA ILE A 68 19.56 4.63 9.33
C ILE A 68 20.53 5.76 9.01
N SER A 69 21.80 5.45 8.70
CA SER A 69 22.77 6.49 8.34
C SER A 69 22.40 7.16 7.01
N THR A 70 21.94 6.38 6.03
CA THR A 70 21.48 6.93 4.75
C THR A 70 20.21 7.74 4.94
N LEU A 71 19.27 7.29 5.78
CA LEU A 71 18.06 8.05 6.09
C LEU A 71 18.39 9.38 6.77
N SER A 72 19.33 9.41 7.72
CA SER A 72 19.74 10.66 8.37
C SER A 72 20.44 11.61 7.41
N GLU A 73 21.27 11.10 6.48
CA GLU A 73 21.89 11.90 5.41
C GLU A 73 20.83 12.53 4.49
N ILE A 74 19.86 11.75 4.03
CA ILE A 74 18.75 12.21 3.16
C ILE A 74 17.93 13.30 3.85
N LEU A 75 17.67 13.14 5.15
CA LEU A 75 16.89 14.10 5.95
C LEU A 75 17.74 15.26 6.49
N GLY A 76 19.06 15.20 6.33
CA GLY A 76 20.03 16.19 6.79
C GLY A 76 20.01 16.38 8.31
N MET A 77 20.07 15.27 9.03
CA MET A 77 19.89 15.16 10.47
C MET A 77 21.13 14.55 11.13
N ASP A 78 21.40 14.94 12.37
CA ASP A 78 22.53 14.39 13.12
C ASP A 78 22.31 12.90 13.40
N PHE A 79 23.37 12.12 13.24
CA PHE A 79 23.36 10.67 13.44
C PHE A 79 24.46 10.23 14.39
N ASN A 80 24.09 9.43 15.38
CA ASN A 80 25.04 8.75 16.26
C ASN A 80 24.72 7.25 16.33
N ARG A 81 25.79 6.46 16.38
CA ARG A 81 25.73 5.02 16.63
C ARG A 81 26.25 4.72 18.03
N ILE A 82 25.48 3.96 18.79
CA ILE A 82 25.84 3.44 20.11
C ILE A 82 25.89 1.92 19.97
N GLN A 83 27.08 1.35 20.13
CA GLN A 83 27.24 -0.09 20.24
C GLN A 83 26.99 -0.49 21.69
N PHE A 84 26.02 -1.38 21.91
CA PHE A 84 25.74 -1.89 23.24
C PHE A 84 26.71 -3.04 23.53
N THR A 85 27.55 -2.87 24.55
CA THR A 85 28.54 -3.85 25.01
C THR A 85 28.34 -4.13 26.50
N PRO A 86 28.74 -5.30 27.03
CA PRO A 86 28.47 -5.67 28.43
C PRO A 86 29.00 -4.68 29.48
N ASP A 87 30.02 -3.90 29.11
CA ASP A 87 30.70 -2.90 29.93
C ASP A 87 30.14 -1.47 29.80
N LEU A 88 29.21 -1.23 28.87
CA LEU A 88 28.65 0.10 28.62
C LEU A 88 27.87 0.60 29.84
N MET A 89 28.23 1.78 30.33
CA MET A 89 27.59 2.41 31.48
C MET A 89 26.47 3.38 31.04
N PRO A 90 25.46 3.65 31.88
CA PRO A 90 24.43 4.65 31.59
C PRO A 90 24.99 6.03 31.21
N SER A 91 26.07 6.45 31.89
CA SER A 91 26.76 7.73 31.62
C SER A 91 27.41 7.80 30.25
N ASP A 92 27.79 6.66 29.67
CA ASP A 92 28.39 6.62 28.33
C ASP A 92 27.33 6.84 27.24
N ILE A 93 26.05 6.64 27.58
CA ILE A 93 24.88 6.91 26.74
C ILE A 93 24.40 8.34 26.96
N THR A 94 24.15 8.72 28.22
CA THR A 94 23.54 10.01 28.57
C THR A 94 24.53 11.17 28.58
N GLY A 95 25.81 10.89 28.79
CA GLY A 95 26.82 11.90 29.09
C GLY A 95 27.02 12.09 30.59
N SER A 96 28.02 12.91 30.93
CA SER A 96 28.46 13.17 32.29
C SER A 96 28.99 14.60 32.46
N ASP A 97 29.02 15.07 33.69
CA ASP A 97 29.69 16.33 34.03
C ASP A 97 31.20 16.11 34.10
N VAL A 98 31.95 16.83 33.27
CA VAL A 98 33.40 16.81 33.25
C VAL A 98 33.92 18.08 33.92
N LEU A 99 34.96 17.93 34.74
CA LEU A 99 35.63 19.07 35.35
C LEU A 99 36.46 19.79 34.27
N SER A 100 36.10 21.05 34.01
CA SER A 100 36.73 21.91 33.01
C SER A 100 37.28 23.17 33.69
N GLY A 101 38.52 23.54 33.35
CA GLY A 101 39.22 24.73 33.88
C GLY A 101 40.57 24.42 34.55
N ASP A 102 41.42 25.43 34.65
CA ASP A 102 42.69 25.37 35.39
C ASP A 102 42.46 25.29 36.90
N ASP A 103 43.48 24.90 37.67
CA ASP A 103 43.44 24.61 39.12
C ASP A 103 42.77 25.68 40.01
N LYS A 104 42.57 26.90 39.51
CA LYS A 104 41.93 28.03 40.22
C LYS A 104 40.45 28.28 39.86
N ASP A 105 39.96 27.78 38.72
CA ASP A 105 38.59 28.00 38.22
C ASP A 105 37.98 26.69 37.70
N ARG A 106 37.88 25.70 38.60
CA ARG A 106 37.28 24.40 38.31
C ARG A 106 35.75 24.53 38.21
N SER A 107 35.21 24.33 37.02
CA SER A 107 33.76 24.31 36.76
C SER A 107 33.33 22.93 36.25
N PHE A 108 32.15 22.46 36.65
CA PHE A 108 31.56 21.25 36.07
C PHE A 108 30.82 21.63 34.78
N GLN A 109 31.31 21.14 33.64
CA GLN A 109 30.69 21.31 32.33
C GLN A 109 30.06 20.00 31.89
N PHE A 110 28.78 20.04 31.54
CA PHE A 110 28.09 18.88 31.02
C PHE A 110 28.58 18.55 29.61
N MET A 111 29.03 17.31 29.43
CA MET A 111 29.38 16.74 28.13
C MET A 111 28.30 15.73 27.74
N GLY A 112 27.50 16.10 26.74
CA GLY A 112 26.41 15.26 26.24
C GLY A 112 26.93 13.96 25.63
N GLY A 113 26.26 12.84 25.96
CA GLY A 113 26.55 11.55 25.37
C GLY A 113 26.05 11.41 23.92
N PRO A 114 26.26 10.24 23.30
CA PRO A 114 25.88 9.99 21.91
C PRO A 114 24.36 10.02 21.66
N ILE A 115 23.51 10.00 22.71
CA ILE A 115 22.06 10.16 22.52
C ILE A 115 21.64 11.56 22.07
N PHE A 116 22.51 12.57 22.16
CA PHE A 116 22.24 13.92 21.69
C PHE A 116 22.39 14.04 20.16
N ALA A 117 21.58 13.28 19.42
CA ALA A 117 21.47 13.31 17.97
C ALA A 117 20.00 13.14 17.55
N ASN A 118 19.65 13.54 16.32
CA ASN A 118 18.30 13.33 15.80
C ASN A 118 18.01 11.85 15.53
N PHE A 119 18.99 11.13 14.98
CA PHE A 119 18.95 9.70 14.71
C PHE A 119 19.96 8.98 15.59
N VAL A 120 19.47 8.02 16.37
CA VAL A 120 20.31 7.18 17.23
C VAL A 120 20.14 5.72 16.84
N LEU A 121 21.22 5.09 16.40
CA LEU A 121 21.29 3.64 16.23
C LEU A 121 21.78 3.01 17.54
N ALA A 122 20.94 2.24 18.21
CA ALA A 122 21.31 1.45 19.37
C ALA A 122 21.54 -0.02 18.95
N ASP A 123 22.78 -0.34 18.60
CA ASP A 123 23.12 -1.63 18.02
C ASP A 123 23.32 -2.67 19.12
N GLU A 124 22.69 -3.85 18.97
CA GLU A 124 22.77 -4.99 19.89
C GLU A 124 22.32 -4.65 21.33
N ILE A 125 21.16 -3.98 21.46
CA ILE A 125 20.63 -3.49 22.74
C ILE A 125 20.56 -4.57 23.84
N ASN A 126 20.41 -5.83 23.42
CA ASN A 126 20.38 -6.99 24.30
C ASN A 126 21.75 -7.40 24.85
N ARG A 127 22.87 -6.74 24.54
CA ARG A 127 24.20 -7.07 25.09
C ARG A 127 24.59 -6.29 26.34
N THR A 128 23.74 -5.36 26.81
CA THR A 128 24.00 -4.59 28.04
C THR A 128 23.06 -4.97 29.18
N PRO A 129 23.47 -4.74 30.44
CA PRO A 129 22.59 -4.92 31.58
C PRO A 129 21.34 -4.03 31.54
N PRO A 130 20.22 -4.43 32.19
CA PRO A 130 18.96 -3.68 32.19
C PRO A 130 19.07 -2.22 32.62
N LYS A 131 20.02 -1.89 33.51
CA LYS A 131 20.23 -0.51 33.97
C LYS A 131 20.71 0.42 32.85
N THR A 132 21.55 -0.08 31.95
CA THR A 132 22.06 0.68 30.80
C THR A 132 20.97 0.79 29.72
N GLN A 133 20.22 -0.29 29.48
CA GLN A 133 19.04 -0.27 28.60
C GLN A 133 18.02 0.79 29.05
N ALA A 134 17.75 0.87 30.36
CA ALA A 134 16.79 1.82 30.92
C ALA A 134 17.15 3.29 30.62
N ALA A 135 18.43 3.64 30.55
CA ALA A 135 18.87 5.01 30.24
C ALA A 135 18.45 5.45 28.82
N LEU A 136 18.55 4.55 27.83
CA LEU A 136 18.05 4.82 26.48
C LEU A 136 16.52 4.86 26.43
N LEU A 137 15.86 3.92 27.12
CA LEU A 137 14.39 3.84 27.13
C LEU A 137 13.73 5.03 27.83
N GLU A 138 14.36 5.60 28.85
CA GLU A 138 13.93 6.85 29.49
C GLU A 138 14.02 8.03 28.50
N ALA A 139 15.16 8.16 27.80
CA ALA A 139 15.37 9.19 26.79
C ALA A 139 14.33 9.12 25.66
N MET A 140 13.92 7.91 25.26
CA MET A 140 12.88 7.68 24.25
C MET A 140 11.50 8.21 24.68
N GLU A 141 11.12 8.04 25.95
CA GLU A 141 9.80 8.46 26.44
C GLU A 141 9.76 9.93 26.83
N GLU A 142 10.79 10.41 27.52
CA GLU A 142 10.83 11.76 28.09
C GLU A 142 11.37 12.81 27.11
N PHE A 143 12.04 12.36 26.05
CA PHE A 143 12.75 13.20 25.07
C PHE A 143 13.71 14.21 25.71
N ALA A 144 14.22 13.85 26.88
CA ALA A 144 15.14 14.61 27.70
C ALA A 144 15.81 13.63 28.65
N ILE A 145 16.96 14.01 29.17
CA ILE A 145 17.63 13.29 30.25
C ILE A 145 17.85 14.20 31.45
N THR A 146 18.01 13.59 32.63
CA THR A 146 18.37 14.33 33.84
C THR A 146 19.72 13.86 34.34
N VAL A 147 20.71 14.75 34.37
CA VAL A 147 22.06 14.48 34.88
C VAL A 147 22.37 15.49 35.98
N ALA A 148 22.79 15.00 37.15
CA ALA A 148 23.09 15.81 38.33
C ALA A 148 21.97 16.81 38.71
N GLY A 149 20.70 16.41 38.53
CA GLY A 149 19.53 17.25 38.84
C GLY A 149 19.20 18.31 37.79
N LYS A 150 19.94 18.40 36.68
CA LYS A 150 19.65 19.28 35.55
C LYS A 150 19.04 18.49 34.40
N ARG A 151 17.94 19.01 33.84
CA ARG A 151 17.25 18.43 32.70
C ARG A 151 17.83 18.97 31.38
N TYR A 152 18.22 18.09 30.49
CA TYR A 152 18.74 18.41 29.16
C TYR A 152 17.79 17.86 28.08
N PRO A 153 17.16 18.73 27.26
CA PRO A 153 16.26 18.28 26.19
C PRO A 153 17.05 17.65 25.04
N LEU A 154 16.46 16.64 24.39
CA LEU A 154 16.99 16.02 23.18
C LEU A 154 16.56 16.80 21.92
N PRO A 155 17.35 16.76 20.84
CA PRO A 155 17.00 17.44 19.58
C PRO A 155 15.72 16.87 18.98
N ARG A 156 14.97 17.70 18.23
CA ARG A 156 13.70 17.33 17.60
C ARG A 156 13.77 17.50 16.08
N PRO A 157 13.35 16.50 15.28
CA PRO A 157 12.81 15.20 15.67
C PRO A 157 13.85 14.29 16.33
N TYR A 158 13.39 13.35 17.17
CA TYR A 158 14.22 12.37 17.86
C TYR A 158 13.76 10.96 17.49
N PHE A 159 14.65 10.15 16.91
CA PHE A 159 14.33 8.82 16.42
C PHE A 159 15.42 7.83 16.83
N VAL A 160 15.01 6.83 17.61
CA VAL A 160 15.83 5.69 17.98
C VAL A 160 15.45 4.48 17.15
N MET A 161 16.46 3.87 16.55
CA MET A 161 16.37 2.53 15.96
C MET A 161 17.28 1.61 16.75
N ALA A 162 16.71 0.67 17.49
CA ALA A 162 17.46 -0.35 18.20
C ALA A 162 17.57 -1.61 17.35
N THR A 163 18.66 -2.36 17.47
CA THR A 163 18.78 -3.69 16.86
C THR A 163 18.92 -4.74 17.95
N GLN A 164 18.38 -5.92 17.68
CA GLN A 164 18.60 -7.10 18.50
C GLN A 164 18.84 -8.30 17.59
N ASN A 165 19.93 -9.02 17.84
CA ASN A 165 20.23 -10.27 17.16
C ASN A 165 19.60 -11.43 17.95
N PRO A 166 18.62 -12.15 17.39
CA PRO A 166 17.92 -13.21 18.11
C PRO A 166 18.75 -14.48 18.30
N ILE A 167 19.85 -14.66 17.56
CA ILE A 167 20.65 -15.90 17.57
C ILE A 167 21.70 -15.89 18.71
N GLU A 168 22.05 -14.72 19.22
CA GLU A 168 23.16 -14.56 20.16
C GLU A 168 22.74 -14.94 21.60
N GLN A 169 23.25 -16.08 22.09
CA GLN A 169 22.87 -16.67 23.37
C GLN A 169 23.83 -16.35 24.53
N GLU A 170 25.08 -15.95 24.24
CA GLU A 170 26.07 -15.66 25.27
C GLU A 170 26.05 -14.16 25.66
N GLY A 171 25.93 -13.89 26.96
CA GLY A 171 26.04 -12.52 27.49
C GLY A 171 24.89 -11.60 27.08
N THR A 172 23.72 -12.15 26.73
CA THR A 172 22.55 -11.35 26.35
C THR A 172 21.50 -11.23 27.47
N TYR A 173 20.91 -10.04 27.54
CA TYR A 173 19.85 -9.64 28.45
C TYR A 173 18.62 -9.28 27.61
N LEU A 174 17.62 -10.17 27.62
CA LEU A 174 16.37 -9.93 26.91
C LEU A 174 15.67 -8.70 27.48
N LEU A 175 15.13 -7.87 26.58
CA LEU A 175 14.29 -6.74 26.97
C LEU A 175 13.00 -7.28 27.61
N PRO A 176 12.64 -6.83 28.83
CA PRO A 176 11.35 -7.17 29.42
C PRO A 176 10.19 -6.71 28.54
N ALA A 177 9.03 -7.36 28.63
CA ALA A 177 7.83 -6.98 27.86
C ALA A 177 7.46 -5.49 28.02
N ALA A 178 7.62 -4.94 29.22
CA ALA A 178 7.41 -3.51 29.51
C ALA A 178 8.40 -2.59 28.78
N ALA A 179 9.61 -3.05 28.47
CA ALA A 179 10.59 -2.32 27.68
C ALA A 179 10.28 -2.40 26.18
N LEU A 180 9.90 -3.58 25.69
CA LEU A 180 9.48 -3.79 24.31
C LEU A 180 8.25 -2.92 23.96
N ASP A 181 7.30 -2.76 24.88
CA ASP A 181 6.08 -1.96 24.67
C ASP A 181 6.35 -0.47 24.36
N ARG A 182 7.56 0.04 24.67
CA ARG A 182 8.00 1.42 24.34
C ARG A 182 8.36 1.59 22.87
N PHE A 183 8.75 0.52 22.17
CA PHE A 183 8.98 0.58 20.74
C PHE A 183 7.66 0.59 19.99
N MET A 184 7.47 1.54 19.09
CA MET A 184 6.25 1.63 18.29
C MET A 184 6.10 0.38 17.42
N PHE A 185 7.15 0.07 16.66
CA PHE A 185 7.23 -1.12 15.82
C PHE A 185 8.42 -2.00 16.18
N THR A 186 8.19 -3.31 16.11
CA THR A 186 9.25 -4.28 15.96
C THR A 186 9.24 -4.75 14.50
N VAL A 187 10.33 -4.50 13.79
CA VAL A 187 10.47 -4.76 12.36
C VAL A 187 11.37 -5.97 12.16
N LEU A 188 10.88 -6.93 11.41
CA LEU A 188 11.60 -8.17 11.10
C LEU A 188 12.40 -7.95 9.82
N VAL A 189 13.68 -8.29 9.86
CA VAL A 189 14.56 -8.24 8.69
C VAL A 189 15.08 -9.66 8.46
N ASP A 190 14.58 -10.27 7.40
CA ASP A 190 15.02 -11.58 6.91
C ASP A 190 16.14 -11.43 5.87
N TYR A 191 16.76 -12.55 5.50
CA TYR A 191 17.74 -12.56 4.41
C TYR A 191 17.11 -12.08 3.10
N PRO A 192 17.83 -11.30 2.28
CA PRO A 192 17.35 -10.89 0.98
C PRO A 192 17.12 -12.10 0.06
N GLU A 193 16.23 -11.94 -0.91
CA GLU A 193 16.09 -12.91 -1.99
C GLU A 193 17.38 -12.99 -2.82
N GLN A 194 17.61 -14.13 -3.49
CA GLN A 194 18.86 -14.37 -4.23
C GLN A 194 19.22 -13.24 -5.21
N HIS A 195 18.23 -12.68 -5.90
CA HIS A 195 18.43 -11.60 -6.86
C HIS A 195 18.88 -10.29 -6.19
N ASP A 196 18.29 -9.96 -5.04
CA ASP A 196 18.63 -8.79 -4.23
C ASP A 196 20.01 -8.95 -3.60
N GLU A 197 20.34 -10.15 -3.11
CA GLU A 197 21.66 -10.48 -2.59
C GLU A 197 22.74 -10.32 -3.66
N MET A 198 22.46 -10.80 -4.88
CA MET A 198 23.39 -10.68 -6.00
C MET A 198 23.64 -9.20 -6.37
N GLU A 199 22.58 -8.39 -6.46
CA GLU A 199 22.71 -6.94 -6.71
C GLU A 199 23.47 -6.25 -5.56
N MET A 200 23.22 -6.65 -4.31
CA MET A 200 23.93 -6.13 -3.13
C MET A 200 25.43 -6.42 -3.21
N LEU A 201 25.80 -7.64 -3.61
CA LEU A 201 27.19 -8.04 -3.80
C LEU A 201 27.83 -7.24 -4.95
N TYR A 202 27.14 -7.05 -6.08
CA TYR A 202 27.66 -6.24 -7.18
C TYR A 202 27.91 -4.78 -6.76
N ARG A 203 26.98 -4.15 -6.05
CA ARG A 203 27.16 -2.75 -5.61
C ARG A 203 28.25 -2.60 -4.57
N THR A 204 28.32 -3.52 -3.59
CA THR A 204 29.29 -3.41 -2.49
C THR A 204 30.71 -3.74 -2.94
N THR A 205 30.89 -4.64 -3.92
CA THR A 205 32.23 -5.11 -4.32
C THR A 205 32.81 -4.41 -5.54
N SER A 206 31.97 -3.90 -6.45
CA SER A 206 32.40 -3.49 -7.79
C SER A 206 32.18 -2.01 -8.11
N ARG A 207 31.41 -1.28 -7.29
CA ARG A 207 31.10 0.14 -7.52
C ARG A 207 31.40 0.98 -6.28
N PRO A 208 31.83 2.24 -6.44
CA PRO A 208 31.84 3.17 -5.32
C PRO A 208 30.41 3.42 -4.83
N PRO A 209 30.20 3.72 -3.53
CA PRO A 209 28.88 4.03 -3.01
C PRO A 209 28.28 5.23 -3.72
N GLU A 210 27.01 5.14 -4.12
CA GLU A 210 26.31 6.28 -4.69
C GLU A 210 26.07 7.37 -3.63
N GLU A 211 26.31 8.62 -3.99
CA GLU A 211 25.98 9.76 -3.14
C GLU A 211 24.46 9.96 -3.08
N VAL A 212 23.96 10.20 -1.88
CA VAL A 212 22.55 10.53 -1.65
C VAL A 212 22.37 12.02 -1.47
N ASN A 213 21.27 12.54 -1.98
CA ASN A 213 20.96 13.96 -1.86
C ASN A 213 20.19 14.25 -0.58
N ARG A 214 20.56 15.34 0.09
CA ARG A 214 19.73 15.90 1.16
C ARG A 214 18.44 16.47 0.56
N LEU A 215 17.30 15.95 0.98
CA LEU A 215 15.97 16.33 0.48
C LEU A 215 15.24 17.31 1.40
N LEU A 216 15.43 17.16 2.72
CA LEU A 216 14.66 17.87 3.74
C LEU A 216 15.55 18.56 4.79
N ASP A 217 14.90 19.37 5.61
CA ASP A 217 15.46 20.03 6.80
C ASP A 217 14.57 19.74 8.02
N ALA A 218 15.11 20.01 9.21
CA ALA A 218 14.42 19.69 10.46
C ALA A 218 13.13 20.48 10.69
N GLU A 219 13.05 21.71 10.19
CA GLU A 219 11.86 22.55 10.33
C GLU A 219 10.70 21.98 9.50
N LYS A 220 10.95 21.60 8.25
CA LYS A 220 9.97 20.95 7.37
C LYS A 220 9.51 19.62 7.95
N ILE A 221 10.43 18.80 8.45
CA ILE A 221 10.06 17.50 9.03
C ILE A 221 9.17 17.69 10.26
N ASN A 222 9.49 18.61 11.16
CA ASN A 222 8.63 18.90 12.31
C ASN A 222 7.23 19.35 11.89
N ARG A 223 7.11 20.16 10.82
CA ARG A 223 5.80 20.49 10.24
C ARG A 223 5.07 19.25 9.72
N MET A 224 5.75 18.38 8.97
CA MET A 224 5.18 17.15 8.45
C MET A 224 4.66 16.23 9.57
N LEU A 225 5.46 16.00 10.62
CA LEU A 225 5.08 15.22 11.80
C LEU A 225 3.82 15.77 12.49
N SER A 226 3.67 17.11 12.52
CA SER A 226 2.49 17.75 13.09
C SER A 226 1.21 17.53 12.27
N VAL A 227 1.33 17.41 10.94
CA VAL A 227 0.21 17.16 10.02
C VAL A 227 -0.20 15.69 10.09
N VAL A 228 0.76 14.76 10.16
CA VAL A 228 0.49 13.32 10.31
C VAL A 228 -0.46 13.03 11.48
N ARG A 229 -0.26 13.69 12.63
CA ARG A 229 -1.13 13.52 13.81
C ARG A 229 -2.58 13.95 13.58
N ARG A 230 -2.79 14.89 12.67
CA ARG A 230 -4.09 15.50 12.34
C ARG A 230 -4.82 14.83 11.18
N ILE A 231 -4.22 13.82 10.55
CA ILE A 231 -4.89 12.98 9.54
C ILE A 231 -6.18 12.41 10.11
N ASN A 232 -7.24 12.44 9.29
CA ASN A 232 -8.55 11.99 9.69
C ASN A 232 -8.59 10.47 9.85
N MET A 233 -9.40 9.99 10.77
CA MET A 233 -9.69 8.56 10.91
C MET A 233 -11.14 8.41 11.35
N ARG A 234 -11.93 7.68 10.54
CA ARG A 234 -13.33 7.41 10.83
C ARG A 234 -13.50 6.53 12.07
N ASP A 235 -14.66 6.63 12.69
CA ASP A 235 -15.00 5.88 13.90
C ASP A 235 -15.00 4.35 13.66
N ASP A 236 -15.35 3.89 12.46
CA ASP A 236 -15.31 2.47 12.09
C ASP A 236 -13.87 1.95 11.94
N THR A 237 -12.97 2.71 11.32
CA THR A 237 -11.54 2.40 11.27
C THR A 237 -10.93 2.41 12.66
N LEU A 238 -11.27 3.41 13.48
CA LEU A 238 -10.82 3.51 14.88
C LEU A 238 -11.30 2.29 15.68
N LYS A 239 -12.57 1.93 15.54
CA LYS A 239 -13.16 0.75 16.17
C LYS A 239 -12.47 -0.52 15.70
N TYR A 240 -12.16 -0.66 14.42
CA TYR A 240 -11.43 -1.82 13.89
C TYR A 240 -10.04 -1.96 14.54
N ALA A 241 -9.28 -0.87 14.69
CA ALA A 241 -7.99 -0.90 15.38
C ALA A 241 -8.13 -1.30 16.86
N ILE A 242 -9.19 -0.83 17.54
CA ILE A 242 -9.51 -1.21 18.92
C ILE A 242 -9.88 -2.70 18.99
N ASP A 243 -10.75 -3.17 18.10
CA ASP A 243 -11.23 -4.55 18.06
C ASP A 243 -10.08 -5.54 17.83
N LEU A 244 -9.14 -5.23 16.93
CA LEU A 244 -7.91 -6.01 16.73
C LEU A 244 -7.10 -6.18 18.03
N VAL A 245 -6.83 -5.09 18.74
CA VAL A 245 -6.05 -5.15 19.99
C VAL A 245 -6.85 -5.84 21.08
N ARG A 246 -8.14 -5.56 21.20
CA ARG A 246 -9.00 -6.20 22.21
C ARG A 246 -9.19 -7.69 21.95
N ALA A 247 -9.09 -8.16 20.71
CA ALA A 247 -9.15 -9.58 20.37
C ALA A 247 -7.93 -10.36 20.88
N THR A 248 -6.83 -9.69 21.21
CA THR A 248 -5.66 -10.32 21.85
C THR A 248 -5.84 -10.55 23.35
N ARG A 249 -6.89 -10.01 23.99
CA ARG A 249 -7.02 -10.06 25.45
C ARG A 249 -7.80 -11.31 25.87
N PRO A 250 -7.32 -12.09 26.87
CA PRO A 250 -7.96 -13.32 27.35
C PRO A 250 -9.46 -13.21 27.66
N GLU A 251 -9.90 -12.03 28.10
CA GLU A 251 -11.29 -11.79 28.50
C GLU A 251 -12.27 -11.68 27.33
N ASN A 252 -11.78 -11.69 26.09
CA ASN A 252 -12.58 -11.37 24.92
C ASN A 252 -12.78 -12.58 24.01
N LYS A 253 -14.03 -12.93 23.71
CA LYS A 253 -14.39 -14.15 22.97
C LYS A 253 -14.39 -14.00 21.45
N PHE A 254 -13.63 -13.05 20.89
CA PHE A 254 -13.62 -12.81 19.44
C PHE A 254 -13.11 -14.01 18.64
N SER A 255 -12.09 -14.71 19.15
CA SER A 255 -11.51 -15.90 18.52
C SER A 255 -11.05 -16.87 19.60
N PRO A 256 -11.94 -17.74 20.12
CA PRO A 256 -11.64 -18.64 21.25
C PRO A 256 -10.35 -19.45 21.03
N ASP A 257 -10.18 -19.99 19.83
CA ASP A 257 -9.03 -20.83 19.46
C ASP A 257 -7.67 -20.13 19.57
N VAL A 258 -7.64 -18.80 19.49
CA VAL A 258 -6.42 -17.98 19.56
C VAL A 258 -6.24 -17.36 20.93
N VAL A 259 -7.34 -17.01 21.59
CA VAL A 259 -7.34 -16.33 22.89
C VAL A 259 -6.81 -17.27 23.98
N ASP A 260 -7.11 -18.56 23.89
CA ASP A 260 -6.62 -19.59 24.82
C ASP A 260 -5.10 -19.82 24.71
N LEU A 261 -4.43 -19.24 23.71
CA LEU A 261 -2.97 -19.31 23.49
C LEU A 261 -2.23 -18.08 24.03
N ILE A 262 -2.95 -17.06 24.50
CA ILE A 262 -2.39 -15.77 24.95
C ILE A 262 -2.39 -15.70 26.47
N GLU A 263 -1.21 -15.47 27.06
CA GLU A 263 -1.07 -15.17 28.48
C GLU A 263 -1.35 -13.68 28.76
N CYS A 264 -0.81 -12.79 27.92
CA CYS A 264 -1.00 -11.35 28.05
C CYS A 264 -1.19 -10.69 26.68
N GLY A 265 -2.32 -9.98 26.51
CA GLY A 265 -2.66 -9.28 25.28
C GLY A 265 -2.07 -7.88 25.17
N GLY A 266 -2.33 -7.23 24.03
CA GLY A 266 -1.82 -5.90 23.72
C GLY A 266 -2.31 -4.79 24.67
N SER A 267 -1.37 -3.96 25.11
CA SER A 267 -1.60 -2.76 25.91
C SER A 267 -2.32 -1.66 25.11
N PRO A 268 -2.83 -0.60 25.75
CA PRO A 268 -3.34 0.58 25.04
C PRO A 268 -2.31 1.23 24.10
N ARG A 269 -1.00 1.04 24.33
CA ARG A 269 0.05 1.51 23.43
C ARG A 269 0.01 0.78 22.09
N ALA A 270 -0.41 -0.49 22.05
CA ALA A 270 -0.67 -1.19 20.80
C ALA A 270 -1.71 -0.43 19.95
N THR A 271 -2.82 -0.01 20.57
CA THR A 271 -3.88 0.74 19.88
C THR A 271 -3.38 2.11 19.40
N GLN A 272 -2.60 2.81 20.22
CA GLN A 272 -1.99 4.09 19.82
C GLN A 272 -1.02 3.92 18.66
N ALA A 273 -0.16 2.88 18.69
CA ALA A 273 0.76 2.56 17.61
C ALA A 273 0.01 2.22 16.32
N LEU A 274 -1.11 1.48 16.41
CA LEU A 274 -1.96 1.19 15.26
C LEU A 274 -2.53 2.47 14.62
N ILE A 275 -3.12 3.34 15.44
CA ILE A 275 -3.77 4.57 14.97
C ILE A 275 -2.74 5.53 14.36
N LEU A 276 -1.65 5.80 15.08
CA LEU A 276 -0.61 6.71 14.60
C LEU A 276 0.12 6.16 13.37
N GLY A 277 0.38 4.85 13.34
CA GLY A 277 0.98 4.18 12.18
C GLY A 277 0.07 4.22 10.97
N ALA A 278 -1.25 3.99 11.14
CA ALA A 278 -2.21 4.09 10.06
C ALA A 278 -2.32 5.52 9.48
N LYS A 279 -2.32 6.53 10.36
CA LYS A 279 -2.28 7.95 9.96
C LYS A 279 -1.00 8.32 9.22
N ALA A 280 0.15 7.86 9.71
CA ALA A 280 1.43 8.08 9.07
C ALA A 280 1.50 7.43 7.69
N ARG A 281 1.03 6.19 7.57
CA ARG A 281 0.97 5.48 6.29
C ARG A 281 0.07 6.20 5.28
N ALA A 282 -1.13 6.63 5.70
CA ALA A 282 -2.02 7.42 4.85
C ALA A 282 -1.35 8.73 4.40
N ALA A 283 -0.69 9.45 5.31
CA ALA A 283 0.03 10.67 4.99
C ALA A 283 1.19 10.46 4.00
N LEU A 284 1.95 9.38 4.16
CA LEU A 284 3.05 8.97 3.27
C LEU A 284 2.55 8.65 1.85
N GLU A 285 1.30 8.21 1.72
CA GLU A 285 0.62 8.03 0.44
C GLU A 285 -0.04 9.32 -0.08
N GLY A 286 0.03 10.42 0.67
CA GLY A 286 -0.60 11.70 0.34
C GLY A 286 -2.12 11.71 0.56
N ARG A 287 -2.65 10.78 1.35
CA ARG A 287 -4.06 10.68 1.72
C ARG A 287 -4.32 11.42 3.04
N ASP A 288 -5.46 12.11 3.10
CA ASP A 288 -5.93 12.89 4.25
C ASP A 288 -6.76 12.07 5.25
N GLU A 289 -7.02 10.80 4.92
CA GLU A 289 -7.82 9.88 5.71
C GLU A 289 -7.15 8.50 5.81
N ALA A 290 -7.04 8.01 7.05
CA ALA A 290 -6.54 6.67 7.37
C ALA A 290 -7.65 5.63 7.22
N LEU A 291 -7.32 4.54 6.53
CA LEU A 291 -8.25 3.48 6.16
C LEU A 291 -7.97 2.19 6.94
N PRO A 292 -8.94 1.26 7.01
CA PRO A 292 -8.75 -0.04 7.66
C PRO A 292 -7.58 -0.86 7.10
N ASP A 293 -7.24 -0.68 5.82
CA ASP A 293 -6.06 -1.33 5.22
C ASP A 293 -4.75 -0.78 5.77
N ASP A 294 -4.72 0.50 6.16
CA ASP A 294 -3.53 1.08 6.80
C ASP A 294 -3.28 0.44 8.15
N VAL A 295 -4.35 0.24 8.94
CA VAL A 295 -4.30 -0.46 10.23
C VAL A 295 -3.84 -1.90 10.03
N ARG A 296 -4.38 -2.59 9.02
CA ARG A 296 -4.02 -3.99 8.71
C ARG A 296 -2.55 -4.14 8.33
N ALA A 297 -2.04 -3.25 7.49
CA ALA A 297 -0.68 -3.33 6.98
C ALA A 297 0.40 -3.17 8.06
N ILE A 298 0.10 -2.41 9.13
CA ILE A 298 1.02 -2.15 10.24
C ILE A 298 0.70 -2.96 11.51
N ALA A 299 -0.33 -3.81 11.47
CA ALA A 299 -0.76 -4.59 12.64
C ALA A 299 0.31 -5.57 13.13
N LEU A 300 0.98 -6.27 12.21
CA LEU A 300 2.05 -7.20 12.57
C LEU A 300 3.23 -6.52 13.29
N PRO A 301 3.89 -5.48 12.70
CA PRO A 301 5.01 -4.81 13.38
C PRO A 301 4.59 -4.06 14.65
N ALA A 302 3.33 -3.63 14.76
CA ALA A 302 2.82 -2.95 15.95
C ALA A 302 2.41 -3.88 17.10
N MET A 303 1.97 -5.12 16.84
CA MET A 303 1.29 -5.92 17.87
C MET A 303 2.11 -7.09 18.40
N HIS A 304 2.94 -7.74 17.57
CA HIS A 304 3.47 -9.05 17.94
C HIS A 304 4.40 -9.04 19.17
N HIS A 305 5.17 -7.97 19.39
CA HIS A 305 6.03 -7.82 20.57
C HIS A 305 5.27 -7.40 21.83
N ARG A 306 3.97 -7.15 21.71
CA ARG A 306 3.06 -6.77 22.80
C ARG A 306 2.12 -7.90 23.22
N ILE A 307 2.32 -9.10 22.68
CA ILE A 307 1.52 -10.29 22.97
C ILE A 307 2.46 -11.34 23.55
N LEU A 308 2.15 -11.81 24.76
CA LEU A 308 2.84 -12.92 25.40
C LEU A 308 2.01 -14.19 25.21
N THR A 309 2.62 -15.19 24.61
CA THR A 309 2.07 -16.54 24.43
C THR A 309 2.19 -17.33 25.73
N ASN A 310 1.24 -18.24 25.98
CA ASN A 310 1.34 -19.17 27.10
C ASN A 310 2.15 -20.43 26.74
N PHE A 311 2.38 -21.29 27.73
CA PHE A 311 3.15 -22.53 27.55
C PHE A 311 2.55 -23.50 26.52
N HIS A 312 1.23 -23.52 26.34
CA HIS A 312 0.58 -24.37 25.33
C HIS A 312 0.92 -23.92 23.92
N ALA A 313 0.85 -22.61 23.68
CA ALA A 313 1.25 -22.01 22.41
C ALA A 313 2.73 -22.28 22.10
N GLU A 314 3.60 -22.17 23.10
CA GLU A 314 5.03 -22.51 22.95
C GLU A 314 5.25 -23.98 22.60
N ALA A 315 4.53 -24.90 23.26
CA ALA A 315 4.61 -26.33 22.98
C ALA A 315 4.18 -26.67 21.54
N ASP A 316 3.18 -25.96 21.02
CA ASP A 316 2.68 -26.10 19.65
C ASP A 316 3.48 -25.27 18.63
N ALA A 317 4.56 -24.62 19.06
CA ALA A 317 5.40 -23.71 18.26
C ALA A 317 4.62 -22.56 17.59
N ILE A 318 3.51 -22.13 18.21
CA ILE A 318 2.69 -21.00 17.77
C ILE A 318 3.30 -19.71 18.30
N THR A 319 3.69 -18.82 17.40
CA THR A 319 4.30 -17.54 17.79
C THR A 319 3.28 -16.42 17.89
N SER A 320 3.62 -15.34 18.61
CA SER A 320 2.80 -14.13 18.65
C SER A 320 2.55 -13.53 17.25
N ARG A 321 3.46 -13.76 16.30
CA ARG A 321 3.29 -13.35 14.89
C ARG A 321 2.15 -14.12 14.21
N ASP A 322 2.05 -15.42 14.48
CA ASP A 322 1.00 -16.28 13.90
C ASP A 322 -0.37 -15.93 14.49
N ILE A 323 -0.41 -15.61 15.78
CA ILE A 323 -1.58 -15.05 16.46
C ILE A 323 -2.04 -13.76 15.78
N VAL A 324 -1.14 -12.79 15.56
CA VAL A 324 -1.52 -11.52 14.91
C VAL A 324 -1.99 -11.73 13.48
N ARG A 325 -1.34 -12.60 12.69
CA ARG A 325 -1.79 -12.94 11.33
C ARG A 325 -3.20 -13.55 11.32
N THR A 326 -3.48 -14.39 12.30
CA THR A 326 -4.80 -15.01 12.48
C THR A 326 -5.85 -13.96 12.83
N LEU A 327 -5.56 -13.07 13.78
CA LEU A 327 -6.46 -11.98 14.15
C LEU A 327 -6.73 -11.00 13.00
N ILE A 328 -5.71 -10.69 12.18
CA ILE A 328 -5.87 -9.88 10.96
C ILE A 328 -6.85 -10.52 9.96
N ARG A 329 -6.92 -11.85 9.91
CA ARG A 329 -7.83 -12.58 9.03
C ARG A 329 -9.24 -12.66 9.62
N ASP A 330 -9.34 -12.90 10.92
CA ASP A 330 -10.59 -13.29 11.58
C ASP A 330 -11.40 -12.09 12.08
N VAL A 331 -10.73 -10.99 12.48
CA VAL A 331 -11.41 -9.75 12.88
C VAL A 331 -11.98 -9.06 11.65
N ARG A 332 -13.31 -8.94 11.59
CA ARG A 332 -14.01 -8.34 10.45
C ARG A 332 -13.55 -6.90 10.22
N ARG A 333 -12.94 -6.67 9.08
CA ARG A 333 -12.69 -5.33 8.53
C ARG A 333 -14.03 -4.67 8.19
N PRO A 334 -14.22 -3.38 8.49
CA PRO A 334 -15.39 -2.65 8.01
C PRO A 334 -15.33 -2.58 6.47
N ASP A 335 -16.41 -3.02 5.83
CA ASP A 335 -16.56 -3.03 4.38
C ASP A 335 -16.75 -1.59 3.90
N TRP A 336 -15.63 -0.94 3.60
CA TRP A 336 -15.66 0.28 2.81
C TRP A 336 -15.64 -0.11 1.34
N ASP A 337 -16.76 0.06 0.65
CA ASP A 337 -16.71 0.42 -0.76
C ASP A 337 -16.25 1.88 -0.79
N ILE A 338 -14.94 2.10 -0.73
CA ILE A 338 -14.41 3.33 -1.30
C ILE A 338 -14.64 3.16 -2.79
N GLN A 339 -15.69 3.80 -3.28
CA GLN A 339 -15.61 4.48 -4.56
C GLN A 339 -14.30 5.26 -4.50
N VAL A 340 -13.21 4.66 -4.99
CA VAL A 340 -11.93 5.32 -5.09
C VAL A 340 -12.20 6.43 -6.08
N GLU A 341 -12.58 7.61 -5.56
CA GLU A 341 -12.26 8.88 -6.17
C GLU A 341 -10.74 8.86 -6.26
N THR A 342 -10.29 8.14 -7.28
CA THR A 342 -8.92 8.05 -7.70
C THR A 342 -8.61 9.48 -7.98
N VAL A 343 -7.88 10.09 -7.05
CA VAL A 343 -7.14 11.33 -7.16
C VAL A 343 -7.39 11.95 -8.54
N LYS A 344 -8.32 12.91 -8.58
CA LYS A 344 -8.68 13.75 -9.76
C LYS A 344 -7.48 14.45 -10.43
N LYS A 345 -6.24 14.12 -10.06
CA LYS A 345 -4.97 14.54 -10.64
C LYS A 345 -4.37 13.57 -11.66
N SER A 346 -4.90 12.36 -11.92
CA SER A 346 -4.50 11.59 -13.12
C SER A 346 -5.15 12.12 -14.41
N ARG A 347 -6.16 13.00 -14.30
CA ARG A 347 -6.71 13.78 -15.44
C ARG A 347 -5.65 14.68 -16.10
N SER A 348 -4.57 15.03 -15.40
CA SER A 348 -3.49 15.87 -15.95
C SER A 348 -2.69 15.15 -17.05
N ILE A 349 -2.41 13.85 -16.92
CA ILE A 349 -1.60 13.14 -17.92
C ILE A 349 -2.43 12.86 -19.19
N GLY A 350 -3.71 12.49 -19.02
CA GLY A 350 -4.64 12.29 -20.14
C GLY A 350 -4.97 13.58 -20.89
N GLU A 351 -5.22 14.70 -20.18
CA GLU A 351 -5.46 16.00 -20.81
C GLU A 351 -4.20 16.60 -21.43
N MET A 352 -3.02 16.35 -20.85
CA MET A 352 -1.73 16.75 -21.41
C MET A 352 -1.42 15.94 -22.68
N PHE A 353 -1.67 14.63 -22.72
CA PHE A 353 -1.55 13.80 -23.94
C PHE A 353 -2.58 14.19 -25.01
N THR A 354 -3.81 14.53 -24.61
CA THR A 354 -4.85 14.99 -25.54
C THR A 354 -4.49 16.34 -26.16
N ARG A 355 -3.88 17.25 -25.40
CA ARG A 355 -3.36 18.53 -25.92
C ARG A 355 -2.08 18.37 -26.77
N LEU A 356 -1.26 17.37 -26.51
CA LEU A 356 0.00 17.12 -27.24
C LEU A 356 -0.24 16.38 -28.57
N VAL A 357 -1.24 15.49 -28.63
CA VAL A 357 -1.48 14.60 -29.78
C VAL A 357 -2.65 15.06 -30.66
N LEU A 358 -3.68 15.71 -30.09
CA LEU A 358 -4.86 16.17 -30.81
C LEU A 358 -4.97 17.70 -30.68
N GLY A 359 -4.28 18.40 -31.57
CA GLY A 359 -4.40 19.85 -31.72
C GLY A 359 -5.86 20.31 -31.78
N LYS A 360 -6.13 21.48 -31.18
CA LYS A 360 -7.43 22.14 -31.03
C LYS A 360 -8.47 21.73 -32.08
N GLY A 361 -9.35 20.79 -31.73
CA GLY A 361 -10.46 20.35 -32.57
C GLY A 361 -11.66 19.99 -31.70
N GLY A 362 -12.80 20.64 -31.96
CA GLY A 362 -13.95 20.69 -31.06
C GLY A 362 -14.64 19.35 -30.79
N THR A 363 -15.15 19.21 -29.57
CA THR A 363 -16.05 18.13 -29.17
C THR A 363 -17.42 18.32 -29.85
N ARG A 364 -17.70 17.51 -30.88
CA ARG A 364 -19.03 17.41 -31.47
C ARG A 364 -20.03 16.85 -30.46
N ARG A 365 -21.19 17.51 -30.39
CA ARG A 365 -22.40 17.19 -29.61
C ARG A 365 -22.78 15.71 -29.79
N ALA A 366 -22.73 14.91 -28.72
CA ALA A 366 -23.20 13.54 -28.73
C ALA A 366 -24.74 13.51 -28.72
N ASP A 367 -25.32 12.81 -29.70
CA ASP A 367 -26.75 12.64 -29.91
C ASP A 367 -27.40 11.89 -28.74
N ARG A 368 -28.48 12.47 -28.15
CA ARG A 368 -29.12 12.05 -26.89
C ARG A 368 -30.36 11.20 -27.18
N ARG A 369 -30.32 9.90 -26.90
CA ARG A 369 -31.50 9.02 -26.79
C ARG A 369 -31.43 8.25 -25.47
N THR A 370 -32.50 8.30 -24.68
CA THR A 370 -32.70 7.57 -23.43
C THR A 370 -33.67 6.41 -23.66
N TRP A 371 -33.43 5.27 -23.02
CA TRP A 371 -34.22 4.04 -23.19
C TRP A 371 -34.75 3.57 -21.82
N ASP A 372 -36.04 3.23 -21.75
CA ASP A 372 -36.69 2.68 -20.55
C ASP A 372 -37.00 1.19 -20.76
N MET A 373 -36.63 0.34 -19.81
CA MET A 373 -36.95 -1.10 -19.83
C MET A 373 -38.26 -1.38 -19.08
N PRO A 374 -39.13 -2.30 -19.56
CA PRO A 374 -40.24 -2.82 -18.76
C PRO A 374 -39.73 -3.82 -17.73
N ASP A 375 -40.00 -3.47 -16.47
CA ASP A 375 -39.62 -4.17 -15.24
C ASP A 375 -40.21 -5.60 -15.14
N ARG A 376 -39.36 -6.58 -14.81
CA ARG A 376 -39.77 -7.86 -14.22
C ARG A 376 -38.76 -8.28 -13.16
N ALA A 377 -38.77 -7.58 -12.02
CA ALA A 377 -39.05 -8.15 -10.69
C ALA A 377 -38.29 -7.40 -9.60
N SER A 378 -39.07 -6.87 -8.64
CA SER A 378 -38.71 -6.34 -7.32
C SER A 378 -37.84 -5.06 -7.25
N GLY A 379 -38.49 -3.96 -6.85
CA GLY A 379 -37.91 -2.96 -5.95
C GLY A 379 -37.30 -1.71 -6.58
N ASP A 380 -38.17 -0.78 -6.99
CA ASP A 380 -37.99 0.69 -6.94
C ASP A 380 -36.61 1.27 -7.30
N GLN A 381 -36.14 1.09 -8.54
CA GLN A 381 -35.15 1.97 -9.18
C GLN A 381 -35.38 2.01 -10.70
N GLN A 382 -35.82 3.15 -11.23
CA GLN A 382 -35.83 3.38 -12.68
C GLN A 382 -34.38 3.58 -13.18
N VAL A 383 -33.90 2.64 -13.99
CA VAL A 383 -32.56 2.68 -14.60
C VAL A 383 -32.60 3.52 -15.87
N VAL A 384 -31.80 4.58 -15.94
CA VAL A 384 -31.70 5.46 -17.12
C VAL A 384 -30.47 5.08 -17.92
N MET A 385 -30.67 4.76 -19.19
CA MET A 385 -29.63 4.29 -20.11
C MET A 385 -29.07 5.42 -20.99
N GLY A 386 -27.74 5.55 -21.06
CA GLY A 386 -27.04 6.49 -21.94
C GLY A 386 -25.93 5.83 -22.76
N ARG A 387 -25.62 6.36 -23.94
CA ARG A 387 -24.50 5.84 -24.76
C ARG A 387 -23.19 5.86 -23.97
N ALA A 388 -22.49 4.74 -23.93
CA ALA A 388 -21.23 4.61 -23.23
C ALA A 388 -20.17 5.54 -23.84
N GLY A 389 -19.41 6.23 -22.97
CA GLY A 389 -18.33 7.12 -23.37
C GLY A 389 -17.22 6.41 -24.16
N LEU A 390 -16.51 7.16 -25.01
CA LEU A 390 -15.42 6.63 -25.85
C LEU A 390 -14.35 5.91 -25.02
N THR A 391 -14.00 6.47 -23.86
CA THR A 391 -12.98 5.95 -22.95
C THR A 391 -13.39 4.62 -22.30
N SER A 392 -14.65 4.51 -21.86
CA SER A 392 -15.14 3.28 -21.23
C SER A 392 -15.27 2.13 -22.22
N ARG A 393 -15.62 2.43 -23.49
CA ARG A 393 -15.63 1.45 -24.59
C ARG A 393 -14.22 0.97 -24.95
N PHE A 394 -13.24 1.87 -24.95
CA PHE A 394 -11.84 1.52 -25.22
C PHE A 394 -11.28 0.60 -24.11
N PHE A 395 -11.47 0.96 -22.84
CA PHE A 395 -11.04 0.14 -21.71
C PHE A 395 -11.72 -1.23 -21.68
N ALA A 396 -13.02 -1.31 -21.98
CA ALA A 396 -13.72 -2.59 -22.09
C ALA A 396 -13.09 -3.50 -23.15
N SER A 397 -12.79 -2.95 -24.32
CA SER A 397 -12.13 -3.69 -25.41
C SER A 397 -10.72 -4.13 -25.03
N MET A 398 -9.99 -3.34 -24.24
CA MET A 398 -8.65 -3.67 -23.76
C MET A 398 -8.68 -4.85 -22.78
N VAL A 399 -9.61 -4.82 -21.83
CA VAL A 399 -9.81 -5.90 -20.84
C VAL A 399 -10.21 -7.20 -21.54
N ASP A 400 -11.16 -7.13 -22.49
CA ASP A 400 -11.57 -8.30 -23.28
C ASP A 400 -10.40 -8.90 -24.08
N SER A 401 -9.54 -8.04 -24.65
CA SER A 401 -8.35 -8.48 -25.40
C SER A 401 -7.30 -9.11 -24.49
N LEU A 402 -7.11 -8.60 -23.28
CA LEU A 402 -6.18 -9.13 -22.28
C LEU A 402 -6.63 -10.52 -21.80
N ILE A 403 -7.92 -10.67 -21.48
CA ILE A 403 -8.50 -11.95 -21.05
C ILE A 403 -8.30 -13.00 -22.14
N CYS A 404 -8.60 -12.66 -23.40
CA CYS A 404 -8.40 -13.60 -24.50
C CYS A 404 -6.92 -13.95 -24.73
N SER A 405 -6.02 -12.96 -24.62
CA SER A 405 -4.57 -13.19 -24.75
C SER A 405 -4.05 -14.13 -23.67
N VAL A 406 -4.48 -13.94 -22.42
CA VAL A 406 -4.10 -14.80 -21.28
C VAL A 406 -4.62 -16.23 -21.48
N ILE A 407 -5.89 -16.39 -21.88
CA ILE A 407 -6.48 -17.70 -22.17
C ILE A 407 -5.70 -18.39 -23.29
N PHE A 408 -5.35 -17.66 -24.35
CA PHE A 408 -4.63 -18.20 -25.50
C PHE A 408 -3.21 -18.64 -25.14
N VAL A 409 -2.50 -17.86 -24.32
CA VAL A 409 -1.18 -18.21 -23.79
C VAL A 409 -1.25 -19.43 -22.87
N LEU A 410 -2.24 -19.49 -21.98
CA LEU A 410 -2.46 -20.66 -21.12
C LEU A 410 -2.75 -21.92 -21.94
N LEU A 411 -3.61 -21.81 -22.96
CA LEU A 411 -3.93 -22.93 -23.85
C LEU A 411 -2.71 -23.36 -24.67
N PHE A 412 -1.88 -22.40 -25.10
CA PHE A 412 -0.63 -22.67 -25.79
C PHE A 412 0.39 -23.37 -24.89
N VAL A 413 0.56 -22.92 -23.64
CA VAL A 413 1.46 -23.55 -22.66
C VAL A 413 0.98 -24.96 -22.29
N LEU A 414 -0.32 -25.16 -22.11
CA LEU A 414 -0.93 -26.49 -21.93
C LEU A 414 -0.69 -27.40 -23.14
N LEU A 415 -0.74 -26.84 -24.35
CA LEU A 415 -0.43 -27.58 -25.57
C LEU A 415 1.05 -27.98 -25.62
N GLN A 416 1.97 -27.07 -25.29
CA GLN A 416 3.42 -27.36 -25.24
C GLN A 416 3.74 -28.47 -24.22
N THR A 417 3.14 -28.40 -23.04
CA THR A 417 3.36 -29.39 -21.96
C THR A 417 2.72 -30.74 -22.26
N ALA A 418 1.51 -30.77 -22.86
CA ALA A 418 0.86 -32.02 -23.26
C ALA A 418 1.50 -32.68 -24.49
N ALA A 419 2.11 -31.87 -25.38
CA ALA A 419 2.66 -32.34 -26.63
C ALA A 419 4.12 -32.82 -26.53
N GLY A 420 4.85 -32.50 -25.44
CA GLY A 420 6.27 -32.86 -25.27
C GLY A 420 7.16 -32.43 -26.44
N LEU A 421 6.69 -31.47 -27.24
CA LEU A 421 7.18 -31.19 -28.58
C LEU A 421 8.26 -30.11 -28.48
N GLN A 422 9.51 -30.54 -28.32
CA GLN A 422 10.65 -29.70 -28.68
C GLN A 422 10.73 -29.66 -30.21
N PHE A 423 10.42 -28.52 -30.81
CA PHE A 423 10.46 -28.34 -32.26
C PHE A 423 11.91 -28.46 -32.79
N GLY A 424 12.29 -29.67 -33.19
CA GLY A 424 13.44 -29.94 -34.07
C GLY A 424 13.02 -29.93 -35.54
N THR A 425 13.95 -29.64 -36.44
CA THR A 425 13.70 -29.34 -37.86
C THR A 425 13.32 -30.52 -38.76
N ASP A 426 13.30 -31.76 -38.26
CA ASP A 426 12.95 -32.96 -39.04
C ASP A 426 11.81 -33.74 -38.36
N MET A 427 10.58 -33.61 -38.85
CA MET A 427 9.39 -34.30 -38.31
C MET A 427 9.03 -35.57 -39.10
N SER A 428 8.74 -36.66 -38.39
CA SER A 428 8.26 -37.92 -38.95
C SER A 428 6.74 -37.93 -39.23
N LEU A 429 6.26 -38.85 -40.08
CA LEU A 429 4.82 -38.99 -40.42
C LEU A 429 3.92 -39.29 -39.22
N ASP A 430 4.43 -40.00 -38.19
CA ASP A 430 3.67 -40.30 -36.96
C ASP A 430 3.58 -39.07 -36.03
N GLU A 431 4.60 -38.23 -36.01
CA GLU A 431 4.55 -36.93 -35.32
C GLU A 431 3.58 -35.98 -36.00
N LEU A 432 3.49 -36.02 -37.34
CA LEU A 432 2.51 -35.24 -38.10
C LEU A 432 1.06 -35.66 -37.77
N ALA A 433 0.81 -36.97 -37.61
CA ALA A 433 -0.50 -37.50 -37.22
C ALA A 433 -0.86 -37.18 -35.75
N LYS A 434 0.13 -37.13 -34.85
CA LYS A 434 -0.06 -36.64 -33.47
C LYS A 434 -0.35 -35.14 -33.47
N ALA A 435 0.43 -34.34 -34.20
CA ALA A 435 0.20 -32.90 -34.35
C ALA A 435 -1.20 -32.60 -34.92
N GLY A 436 -1.69 -33.38 -35.89
CA GLY A 436 -3.04 -33.26 -36.42
C GLY A 436 -4.15 -33.52 -35.39
N ARG A 437 -3.99 -34.54 -34.53
CA ARG A 437 -4.92 -34.80 -33.42
C ARG A 437 -4.90 -33.70 -32.36
N PHE A 438 -3.73 -33.16 -32.06
CA PHE A 438 -3.60 -32.03 -31.13
C PHE A 438 -4.19 -30.73 -31.70
N LEU A 439 -4.00 -30.47 -33.00
CA LEU A 439 -4.65 -29.36 -33.69
C LEU A 439 -6.18 -29.46 -33.63
N ALA A 440 -6.73 -30.67 -33.74
CA ALA A 440 -8.17 -30.90 -33.60
C ALA A 440 -8.67 -30.60 -32.17
N VAL A 441 -7.95 -31.02 -31.13
CA VAL A 441 -8.28 -30.71 -29.73
C VAL A 441 -8.17 -29.20 -29.45
N TYR A 442 -7.13 -28.56 -29.99
CA TYR A 442 -6.94 -27.12 -29.91
C TYR A 442 -8.09 -26.34 -30.56
N LEU A 443 -8.47 -26.72 -31.79
CA LEU A 443 -9.62 -26.12 -32.48
C LEU A 443 -10.90 -26.34 -31.68
N PHE A 444 -11.12 -27.53 -31.12
CA PHE A 444 -12.28 -27.82 -30.29
C PHE A 444 -12.33 -26.95 -29.02
N ALA A 445 -11.22 -26.81 -28.31
CA ALA A 445 -11.12 -25.96 -27.12
C ALA A 445 -11.33 -24.47 -27.46
N ALA A 446 -10.76 -24.00 -28.56
CA ALA A 446 -10.99 -22.64 -29.06
C ALA A 446 -12.46 -22.41 -29.40
N PHE A 447 -13.12 -23.37 -30.07
CA PHE A 447 -14.56 -23.32 -30.35
C PHE A 447 -15.41 -23.36 -29.08
N ALA A 448 -15.01 -24.09 -28.05
CA ALA A 448 -15.71 -24.13 -26.75
C ALA A 448 -15.63 -22.78 -26.00
N VAL A 449 -14.45 -22.13 -26.01
CA VAL A 449 -14.27 -20.78 -25.43
C VAL A 449 -15.09 -19.74 -26.20
N ILE A 450 -15.02 -19.79 -27.53
CA ILE A 450 -15.82 -18.94 -28.43
C ILE A 450 -17.32 -19.15 -28.18
N GLY A 451 -17.77 -20.40 -28.03
CA GLY A 451 -19.15 -20.76 -27.71
C GLY A 451 -19.59 -20.24 -26.34
N THR A 452 -18.71 -20.29 -25.34
CA THR A 452 -18.99 -19.78 -23.99
C THR A 452 -19.10 -18.25 -23.98
N LEU A 453 -18.22 -17.56 -24.71
CA LEU A 453 -18.29 -16.10 -24.91
C LEU A 453 -19.57 -15.70 -25.67
N LEU A 454 -20.01 -16.54 -26.60
CA LEU A 454 -21.25 -16.37 -27.34
C LEU A 454 -22.49 -16.47 -26.46
N VAL A 455 -22.62 -17.57 -25.72
CA VAL A 455 -23.74 -17.82 -24.81
C VAL A 455 -23.81 -16.75 -23.72
N THR A 456 -22.66 -16.31 -23.20
CA THR A 456 -22.62 -15.24 -22.20
C THR A 456 -23.03 -13.88 -22.79
N THR A 457 -22.63 -13.57 -24.03
CA THR A 457 -23.03 -12.32 -24.69
C THR A 457 -24.54 -12.31 -24.99
N GLU A 458 -25.11 -13.43 -25.42
CA GLU A 458 -26.54 -13.59 -25.69
C GLU A 458 -27.38 -13.52 -24.40
N ALA A 459 -26.98 -14.25 -23.36
CA ALA A 459 -27.74 -14.33 -22.12
C ALA A 459 -27.68 -13.04 -21.28
N THR A 460 -26.64 -12.23 -21.44
CA THR A 460 -26.34 -11.15 -20.49
C THR A 460 -26.03 -9.79 -21.11
N GLY A 461 -26.02 -9.70 -22.44
CA GLY A 461 -25.86 -8.46 -23.18
C GLY A 461 -24.45 -7.88 -23.15
N GLY A 462 -23.41 -8.64 -22.78
CA GLY A 462 -22.06 -8.10 -22.77
C GLY A 462 -20.98 -9.18 -22.62
N THR A 463 -19.80 -8.89 -23.17
CA THR A 463 -18.56 -9.64 -22.93
C THR A 463 -18.09 -9.43 -21.49
N PRO A 464 -17.25 -10.32 -20.92
CA PRO A 464 -16.77 -10.22 -19.54
C PRO A 464 -16.20 -8.85 -19.17
N GLY A 465 -15.38 -8.24 -20.04
CA GLY A 465 -14.80 -6.91 -19.82
C GLY A 465 -15.82 -5.78 -19.88
N LYS A 466 -16.87 -5.89 -20.71
CA LYS A 466 -17.99 -4.93 -20.70
C LYS A 466 -18.83 -5.04 -19.44
N ARG A 467 -19.03 -6.25 -18.91
CA ARG A 467 -19.74 -6.47 -17.65
C ARG A 467 -18.95 -5.94 -16.45
N LEU A 468 -17.64 -6.11 -16.45
CA LEU A 468 -16.74 -5.54 -15.43
C LEU A 468 -16.91 -4.00 -15.32
N LEU A 469 -17.24 -3.35 -16.43
CA LEU A 469 -17.39 -1.90 -16.51
C LEU A 469 -18.86 -1.43 -16.48
N GLY A 470 -19.82 -2.32 -16.21
CA GLY A 470 -21.25 -1.96 -16.14
C GLY A 470 -21.87 -1.57 -17.50
N ILE A 471 -21.28 -2.02 -18.61
CA ILE A 471 -21.67 -1.67 -19.97
C ILE A 471 -22.38 -2.86 -20.64
N ARG A 472 -23.47 -2.57 -21.36
CA ARG A 472 -24.21 -3.56 -22.16
C ARG A 472 -24.27 -3.18 -23.62
N VAL A 473 -24.45 -4.19 -24.47
CA VAL A 473 -24.73 -4.09 -25.90
C VAL A 473 -26.22 -4.32 -26.09
N MET A 474 -26.88 -3.41 -26.81
CA MET A 474 -28.30 -3.49 -27.10
C MET A 474 -28.57 -3.16 -28.56
N THR A 475 -29.71 -3.63 -29.07
CA THR A 475 -30.23 -3.21 -30.37
C THR A 475 -30.80 -1.78 -30.27
N PRO A 476 -31.03 -1.10 -31.41
CA PRO A 476 -31.67 0.22 -31.42
C PRO A 476 -33.12 0.22 -30.92
N ASP A 477 -33.72 -0.94 -30.63
CA ASP A 477 -35.06 -1.05 -30.06
C ASP A 477 -35.04 -1.36 -28.55
N GLY A 478 -33.84 -1.45 -27.94
CA GLY A 478 -33.64 -1.72 -26.51
C GLY A 478 -33.48 -3.19 -26.14
N ASP A 479 -33.65 -4.12 -27.09
CA ASP A 479 -33.52 -5.55 -26.84
C ASP A 479 -32.07 -6.03 -26.84
N LEU A 480 -31.83 -7.16 -26.16
CA LEU A 480 -30.55 -7.86 -26.20
C LEU A 480 -30.23 -8.35 -27.63
N PRO A 481 -28.97 -8.33 -28.06
CA PRO A 481 -28.59 -8.85 -29.36
C PRO A 481 -28.84 -10.36 -29.41
N GLY A 482 -29.74 -10.82 -30.29
CA GLY A 482 -29.99 -12.25 -30.47
C GLY A 482 -28.76 -13.01 -30.97
N ALA A 483 -28.78 -14.35 -30.85
CA ALA A 483 -27.68 -15.26 -31.18
C ALA A 483 -26.90 -14.87 -32.45
N GLY A 484 -27.60 -14.63 -33.57
CA GLY A 484 -26.96 -14.31 -34.85
C GLY A 484 -26.12 -13.03 -34.83
N MET A 485 -26.57 -11.99 -34.12
CA MET A 485 -25.81 -10.74 -33.98
C MET A 485 -24.62 -10.90 -33.04
N ALA A 486 -24.77 -11.68 -31.96
CA ALA A 486 -23.66 -12.00 -31.06
C ALA A 486 -22.54 -12.76 -31.80
N VAL A 487 -22.89 -13.71 -32.67
CA VAL A 487 -21.93 -14.46 -33.51
C VAL A 487 -21.20 -13.53 -34.47
N ALA A 488 -21.94 -12.72 -35.22
CA ALA A 488 -21.34 -11.79 -36.16
C ALA A 488 -20.37 -10.83 -35.47
N ARG A 489 -20.73 -10.29 -34.29
CA ARG A 489 -19.85 -9.40 -33.52
C ARG A 489 -18.57 -10.08 -33.06
N LEU A 490 -18.67 -11.32 -32.56
CA LEU A 490 -17.54 -12.04 -32.02
C LEU A 490 -16.57 -12.48 -33.12
N VAL A 491 -17.09 -12.91 -34.27
CA VAL A 491 -16.27 -13.24 -35.46
C VAL A 491 -15.56 -12.00 -35.99
N ILE A 492 -16.27 -10.88 -36.14
CA ILE A 492 -15.67 -9.62 -36.58
C ILE A 492 -14.61 -9.14 -35.59
N TRP A 493 -14.85 -9.28 -34.29
CA TRP A 493 -13.88 -8.93 -33.26
C TRP A 493 -12.65 -9.84 -33.29
N ALA A 494 -12.81 -11.16 -33.41
CA ALA A 494 -11.70 -12.10 -33.47
C ALA A 494 -10.82 -11.90 -34.72
N VAL A 495 -11.43 -11.62 -35.88
CA VAL A 495 -10.71 -11.46 -37.15
C VAL A 495 -10.06 -10.08 -37.26
N LEU A 496 -10.71 -9.04 -36.74
CA LEU A 496 -10.26 -7.66 -36.89
C LEU A 496 -9.76 -7.05 -35.58
N ALA A 497 -9.43 -7.84 -34.55
CA ALA A 497 -9.03 -7.35 -33.23
C ALA A 497 -7.99 -6.20 -33.28
N PRO A 498 -6.90 -6.29 -34.08
CA PRO A 498 -5.90 -5.22 -34.14
C PRO A 498 -6.44 -3.93 -34.76
N VAL A 499 -7.30 -4.06 -35.78
CA VAL A 499 -7.92 -2.93 -36.51
C VAL A 499 -9.06 -2.33 -35.70
N SER A 500 -9.77 -3.16 -34.92
CA SER A 500 -10.91 -2.75 -34.09
C SER A 500 -10.49 -1.82 -32.95
N MET A 501 -9.28 -2.00 -32.40
CA MET A 501 -8.72 -1.13 -31.37
C MET A 501 -8.41 0.27 -31.91
N ILE A 502 -7.93 0.36 -33.15
CA ILE A 502 -7.63 1.63 -33.83
C ILE A 502 -8.93 2.36 -34.21
N VAL A 503 -9.93 1.63 -34.70
CA VAL A 503 -11.22 2.22 -35.11
C VAL A 503 -12.12 2.56 -33.91
N ALA A 504 -11.92 1.94 -32.74
CA ALA A 504 -12.64 2.31 -31.52
C ALA A 504 -12.44 3.79 -31.13
N LEU A 505 -11.33 4.42 -31.53
CA LEU A 505 -11.06 5.86 -31.36
C LEU A 505 -11.98 6.76 -32.20
N SER A 506 -12.69 6.21 -33.19
CA SER A 506 -13.57 6.95 -34.12
C SER A 506 -15.04 7.07 -33.65
N GLY A 507 -15.38 6.53 -32.47
CA GLY A 507 -16.71 6.68 -31.84
C GLY A 507 -17.69 5.53 -32.06
N ARG A 508 -17.45 4.61 -32.99
CA ARG A 508 -18.17 3.32 -33.10
C ARG A 508 -17.18 2.19 -33.38
N SER A 509 -17.36 1.02 -32.75
CA SER A 509 -16.55 -0.14 -33.11
C SER A 509 -17.06 -0.74 -34.43
N ILE A 510 -16.16 -1.38 -35.19
CA ILE A 510 -16.50 -2.03 -36.47
C ILE A 510 -17.61 -3.08 -36.28
N SER A 511 -17.58 -3.81 -35.16
CA SER A 511 -18.61 -4.80 -34.84
C SER A 511 -19.96 -4.17 -34.53
N ASP A 512 -20.00 -3.01 -33.86
CA ASP A 512 -21.25 -2.24 -33.65
C ASP A 512 -21.84 -1.74 -34.98
N MET A 513 -20.99 -1.24 -35.89
CA MET A 513 -21.42 -0.73 -37.19
C MET A 513 -21.95 -1.84 -38.10
N ALA A 514 -21.29 -3.00 -38.11
CA ALA A 514 -21.68 -4.13 -38.95
C ALA A 514 -22.95 -4.84 -38.48
N THR A 515 -23.25 -4.79 -37.18
CA THR A 515 -24.41 -5.48 -36.58
C THR A 515 -25.55 -4.56 -36.17
N GLY A 516 -25.40 -3.24 -36.37
CA GLY A 516 -26.45 -2.26 -36.08
C GLY A 516 -26.77 -2.10 -34.59
N THR A 517 -25.82 -2.43 -33.69
CA THR A 517 -26.03 -2.45 -32.24
C THR A 517 -25.33 -1.28 -31.54
N GLU A 518 -25.81 -0.89 -30.36
CA GLU A 518 -25.28 0.21 -29.56
C GLU A 518 -24.74 -0.26 -28.20
N VAL A 519 -23.72 0.45 -27.70
CA VAL A 519 -23.08 0.16 -26.42
C VAL A 519 -23.54 1.20 -25.40
N VAL A 520 -24.16 0.74 -24.33
CA VAL A 520 -24.93 1.55 -23.38
C VAL A 520 -24.40 1.32 -21.96
N ALA A 521 -24.27 2.39 -21.19
CA ALA A 521 -23.89 2.34 -19.78
C ALA A 521 -25.16 2.41 -18.92
N LEU A 522 -25.22 1.56 -17.89
CA LEU A 522 -26.29 1.57 -16.89
C LEU A 522 -26.00 2.65 -15.85
N GLY A 523 -27.00 3.48 -15.52
CA GLY A 523 -26.94 4.44 -14.42
C GLY A 523 -28.27 4.51 -13.68
N THR A 524 -28.22 4.85 -12.39
CA THR A 524 -29.42 5.14 -11.60
C THR A 524 -29.95 6.54 -11.96
N ARG A 525 -31.26 6.77 -11.82
CA ARG A 525 -31.90 8.06 -12.13
C ARG A 525 -31.25 9.24 -11.37
N ASP A 526 -30.76 8.99 -10.15
CA ASP A 526 -30.11 9.99 -9.30
C ASP A 526 -28.71 10.39 -9.82
N GLU A 527 -27.91 9.42 -10.28
CA GLU A 527 -26.61 9.68 -10.92
C GLU A 527 -26.76 10.51 -12.22
N TRP A 528 -27.86 10.31 -12.95
CA TRP A 528 -28.12 11.03 -14.19
C TRP A 528 -28.59 12.48 -13.96
N VAL A 529 -29.36 12.73 -12.91
CA VAL A 529 -29.79 14.07 -12.49
C VAL A 529 -28.60 14.86 -11.93
N GLU A 530 -27.75 14.23 -11.11
CA GLU A 530 -26.60 14.92 -10.52
C GLU A 530 -25.54 15.34 -11.57
N GLN A 531 -25.33 14.51 -12.60
CA GLN A 531 -24.45 14.85 -13.72
C GLN A 531 -24.98 15.99 -14.60
N ASN A 532 -26.30 16.13 -14.74
CA ASN A 532 -26.91 17.11 -15.65
C ASN A 532 -27.40 18.40 -14.99
N THR A 533 -27.42 18.50 -13.66
CA THR A 533 -27.81 19.74 -12.95
C THR A 533 -26.63 20.71 -12.78
N ARG A 534 -25.38 20.27 -12.99
CA ARG A 534 -24.18 21.13 -12.88
C ARG A 534 -23.90 22.04 -14.09
N GLN A 535 -24.82 22.15 -15.05
CA GLN A 535 -24.72 23.10 -16.19
C GLN A 535 -26.03 23.85 -16.52
N ALA A 536 -26.84 24.19 -15.51
CA ALA A 536 -27.92 25.17 -15.69
C ALA A 536 -27.46 26.56 -15.19
N PRO A 537 -27.65 27.66 -15.96
CA PRO A 537 -27.34 29.00 -15.47
C PRO A 537 -28.26 29.34 -14.30
N ARG A 538 -27.71 29.97 -13.26
CA ARG A 538 -28.46 30.52 -12.12
C ARG A 538 -29.47 31.54 -12.64
N LEU A 539 -30.74 31.15 -12.77
CA LEU A 539 -31.85 32.07 -13.02
C LEU A 539 -32.24 32.71 -11.68
N GLY A 540 -31.87 33.97 -11.50
CA GLY A 540 -32.23 34.73 -10.29
C GLY A 540 -31.44 36.02 -10.07
N GLN A 541 -31.28 36.86 -11.11
CA GLN A 541 -31.03 38.29 -10.94
C GLN A 541 -32.06 39.05 -11.80
N PRO A 542 -32.92 39.89 -11.21
CA PRO A 542 -33.82 40.73 -11.99
C PRO A 542 -33.03 41.86 -12.67
N ALA A 543 -33.29 42.04 -13.97
CA ALA A 543 -32.76 43.15 -14.76
C ALA A 543 -33.29 44.49 -14.23
N ALA A 544 -32.43 45.50 -14.25
CA ALA A 544 -32.68 46.85 -13.76
C ALA A 544 -33.84 47.58 -14.48
N ALA A 545 -34.65 48.26 -13.68
CA ALA A 545 -35.26 49.56 -13.96
C ALA A 545 -35.36 50.33 -12.63
#